data_AF-A0A183H8S4-F1
#
_entry.id   AF-A0A183H8S4-F1
#
_cell.length_a   1.000
_cell.length_b   1.000
_cell.length_c   1.000
_cell.angle_alpha   90.00
_cell.angle_beta   90.00
_cell.angle_gamma   90.00
#
_symmetry.space_group_name_H-M   'P 1'
#
loop_
_entity.id
_entity.type
_entity.pdbx_description
1 polymer ?
#
loop_
_entity_poly.entity_id
_entity_poly.type
_entity_poly.pdbx_seq_one_letter_code
_entity_poly.pdbx_strand_id
1 'polypeptide(L)'
;MTSGPHFSPTGRPISRQNTERERVKNVLQESFRRALRVKSCADLCDITRCLKQLYIDALNVPGGIERYLAALRFALELTCEKSNEKEGRINCLKMSAHVALALSQEGLHEPLQLLVDFCVDMNDLCVTVTRSYVCALAGLLLNLNKLISNRLREQNPQKTNCSPLSKELRTSLFAILSKRLLDVVSLFTGFSRIVKYLYVENHLAMLFRYTYS
;
A
#
# COMPACT_ATOMS: atom_id res chain seq x y z
N MET A 1 -27.91 35.30 19.20
CA MET A 1 -26.84 35.51 18.20
C MET A 1 -26.56 34.16 17.55
N THR A 2 -27.12 33.90 16.38
CA THR A 2 -26.94 32.64 15.64
C THR A 2 -25.79 32.82 14.65
N SER A 3 -24.63 32.28 14.98
CA SER A 3 -23.49 32.15 14.06
C SER A 3 -23.89 31.22 12.90
N GLY A 4 -24.09 31.80 11.72
CA GLY A 4 -24.42 31.07 10.49
C GLY A 4 -23.28 30.12 10.08
N PRO A 5 -23.56 29.10 9.25
CA PRO A 5 -22.56 28.13 8.84
C PRO A 5 -21.41 28.82 8.11
N HIS A 6 -20.20 28.69 8.65
CA HIS A 6 -18.99 29.10 7.96
C HIS A 6 -18.79 28.19 6.74
N PHE A 7 -18.78 28.81 5.56
CA PHE A 7 -18.51 28.15 4.30
C PHE A 7 -17.03 28.26 3.95
N SER A 8 -16.46 27.17 3.46
CA SER A 8 -15.12 27.15 2.88
C SER A 8 -15.14 27.73 1.45
N PRO A 9 -13.97 28.03 0.84
CA PRO A 9 -13.89 28.57 -0.53
C PRO A 9 -14.60 27.71 -1.59
N THR A 10 -14.84 26.43 -1.29
CA THR A 10 -15.53 25.47 -2.15
C THR A 10 -17.05 25.38 -1.89
N GLY A 11 -17.63 26.30 -1.11
CA GLY A 11 -19.09 26.43 -0.94
C GLY A 11 -19.75 25.33 -0.09
N ARG A 12 -18.99 24.38 0.48
CA ARG A 12 -19.52 23.37 1.41
C ARG A 12 -19.41 23.81 2.88
N PRO A 13 -20.37 23.44 3.75
CA PRO A 13 -20.28 23.69 5.18
C PRO A 13 -19.06 23.00 5.80
N ILE A 14 -18.26 23.73 6.60
CA ILE A 14 -17.02 23.21 7.22
C ILE A 14 -17.28 21.96 8.09
N SER A 15 -18.43 21.89 8.77
CA SER A 15 -18.82 20.73 9.58
C SER A 15 -18.94 19.43 8.75
N ARG A 16 -19.46 19.51 7.51
CA ARG A 16 -19.57 18.34 6.62
C ARG A 16 -18.21 17.87 6.13
N GLN A 17 -17.32 18.80 5.80
CA GLN A 17 -15.95 18.46 5.37
C GLN A 17 -15.15 17.75 6.46
N ASN A 18 -15.29 18.17 7.72
CA ASN A 18 -14.63 17.50 8.85
C ASN A 18 -15.13 16.06 9.03
N THR A 19 -16.44 15.82 8.88
CA THR A 19 -17.02 14.47 8.94
C THR A 19 -16.55 13.58 7.79
N GLU A 20 -16.45 14.12 6.57
CA GLU A 20 -15.94 13.40 5.40
C GLU A 20 -14.47 13.01 5.56
N ARG A 21 -13.61 13.91 6.09
CA ARG A 21 -12.21 13.60 6.38
C ARG A 21 -12.04 12.53 7.46
N GLU A 22 -12.84 12.58 8.53
CA GLU A 22 -12.79 11.55 9.57
C GLU A 22 -13.27 10.18 9.05
N ARG A 23 -14.23 10.17 8.12
CA ARG A 23 -14.64 8.94 7.44
C ARG A 23 -13.48 8.29 6.70
N VAL A 24 -12.63 9.06 6.00
CA VAL A 24 -11.44 8.52 5.30
C VAL A 24 -10.53 7.78 6.27
N LYS A 25 -10.19 8.39 7.40
CA LYS A 25 -9.37 7.75 8.44
C LYS A 25 -10.00 6.45 8.94
N ASN A 26 -11.29 6.49 9.30
CA ASN A 26 -11.97 5.37 9.93
C ASN A 26 -12.09 4.17 8.99
N VAL A 27 -12.43 4.40 7.72
CA VAL A 27 -12.53 3.32 6.72
C VAL A 27 -11.16 2.71 6.43
N LEU A 28 -10.11 3.52 6.36
CA LEU A 28 -8.76 3.03 6.16
C LEU A 28 -8.30 2.16 7.34
N GLN A 29 -8.49 2.64 8.58
CA GLN A 29 -8.13 1.88 9.78
C GLN A 29 -8.90 0.56 9.87
N GLU A 30 -10.21 0.55 9.56
CA GLU A 30 -10.98 -0.70 9.55
C GLU A 30 -10.52 -1.64 8.43
N SER A 31 -10.10 -1.12 7.28
CA SER A 31 -9.54 -1.95 6.19
C SER A 31 -8.29 -2.70 6.66
N PHE A 32 -7.38 -2.02 7.37
CA PHE A 32 -6.22 -2.67 7.98
C PHE A 32 -6.62 -3.68 9.05
N ARG A 33 -7.56 -3.32 9.95
CA ARG A 33 -8.05 -4.22 10.99
C ARG A 33 -8.67 -5.51 10.42
N ARG A 34 -9.42 -5.38 9.32
CA ARG A 34 -9.99 -6.52 8.59
C ARG A 34 -8.88 -7.33 7.94
N ALA A 35 -7.98 -6.70 7.20
CA ALA A 35 -6.88 -7.37 6.49
C ALA A 35 -6.00 -8.23 7.42
N LEU A 36 -5.78 -7.79 8.67
CA LEU A 36 -5.07 -8.57 9.68
C LEU A 36 -5.72 -9.94 9.96
N ARG A 37 -7.05 -10.03 9.86
CA ARG A 37 -7.83 -11.21 10.22
C ARG A 37 -8.26 -12.05 9.00
N VAL A 38 -7.92 -11.61 7.80
CA VAL A 38 -8.33 -12.28 6.56
C VAL A 38 -7.69 -13.64 6.43
N LYS A 39 -8.52 -14.64 6.11
CA LYS A 39 -8.09 -16.01 5.78
C LYS A 39 -8.37 -16.38 4.32
N SER A 40 -9.19 -15.61 3.62
CA SER A 40 -9.58 -15.83 2.22
C SER A 40 -8.97 -14.80 1.29
N CYS A 41 -8.48 -15.24 0.14
CA CYS A 41 -7.96 -14.33 -0.88
C CYS A 41 -9.06 -13.40 -1.43
N ALA A 42 -10.30 -13.89 -1.56
CA ALA A 42 -11.42 -13.11 -2.06
C ALA A 42 -11.72 -11.91 -1.14
N ASP A 43 -11.73 -12.14 0.18
CA ASP A 43 -11.94 -11.08 1.16
C ASP A 43 -10.83 -10.02 1.09
N LEU A 44 -9.57 -10.45 0.86
CA LEU A 44 -8.46 -9.51 0.69
C LEU A 44 -8.63 -8.67 -0.59
N CYS A 45 -9.10 -9.27 -1.68
CA CYS A 45 -9.41 -8.54 -2.92
C CYS A 45 -10.49 -7.49 -2.68
N ASP A 46 -11.57 -7.84 -1.99
CA ASP A 46 -12.66 -6.92 -1.70
C ASP A 46 -12.22 -5.74 -0.83
N ILE A 47 -11.42 -6.01 0.21
CA ILE A 47 -10.86 -4.95 1.05
C ILE A 47 -9.93 -4.05 0.22
N THR A 48 -9.08 -4.64 -0.63
CA THR A 48 -8.15 -3.90 -1.51
C THR A 48 -8.93 -2.97 -2.46
N ARG A 49 -10.00 -3.46 -3.08
CA ARG A 49 -10.87 -2.67 -3.96
C ARG A 49 -11.55 -1.53 -3.21
N CYS A 50 -12.10 -1.80 -2.03
CA CYS A 50 -12.69 -0.75 -1.18
C CYS A 50 -11.66 0.31 -0.78
N LEU A 51 -10.43 -0.08 -0.48
CA LEU A 51 -9.36 0.85 -0.09
C LEU A 51 -8.88 1.71 -1.27
N LYS A 52 -8.84 1.16 -2.49
CA LYS A 52 -8.61 1.92 -3.72
C LYS A 52 -9.74 2.92 -3.96
N GLN A 53 -11.00 2.48 -3.88
CA GLN A 53 -12.17 3.35 -4.04
C GLN A 53 -12.16 4.49 -3.02
N LEU A 54 -11.76 4.22 -1.77
CA LEU A 54 -11.63 5.25 -0.74
C LEU A 54 -10.66 6.37 -1.15
N TYR A 55 -9.56 6.05 -1.84
CA TYR A 55 -8.64 7.06 -2.37
C TYR A 55 -9.32 7.92 -3.44
N ILE A 56 -10.01 7.27 -4.38
CA ILE A 56 -10.74 7.97 -5.46
C ILE A 56 -11.83 8.88 -4.89
N ASP A 57 -12.56 8.42 -3.88
CA ASP A 57 -13.57 9.23 -3.18
C ASP A 57 -12.90 10.43 -2.47
N ALA A 58 -11.71 10.22 -1.89
CA ALA A 58 -10.96 11.26 -1.19
C ALA A 58 -10.45 12.38 -2.13
N LEU A 59 -10.27 12.13 -3.42
CA LEU A 59 -9.95 13.17 -4.42
C LEU A 59 -11.02 14.27 -4.46
N ASN A 60 -12.27 13.93 -4.13
CA ASN A 60 -13.42 14.85 -4.17
C ASN A 60 -13.68 15.56 -2.83
N VAL A 61 -12.84 15.31 -1.81
CA VAL A 61 -12.96 15.90 -0.48
C VAL A 61 -11.78 16.85 -0.27
N PRO A 62 -12.01 18.15 0.02
CA PRO A 62 -10.92 19.08 0.33
C PRO A 62 -10.09 18.59 1.52
N GLY A 63 -8.79 18.34 1.33
CA GLY A 63 -7.91 17.76 2.34
C GLY A 63 -8.02 16.23 2.49
N GLY A 64 -8.74 15.56 1.58
CA GLY A 64 -9.02 14.13 1.65
C GLY A 64 -7.81 13.26 1.34
N ILE A 65 -7.00 13.66 0.35
CA ILE A 65 -5.78 12.94 -0.03
C ILE A 65 -4.78 12.95 1.12
N GLU A 66 -4.51 14.12 1.70
CA GLU A 66 -3.60 14.28 2.83
C GLU A 66 -4.06 13.46 4.02
N ARG A 67 -5.39 13.42 4.26
CA ARG A 67 -5.96 12.60 5.32
C ARG A 67 -5.82 11.11 5.04
N TYR A 68 -6.01 10.68 3.80
CA TYR A 68 -5.80 9.29 3.38
C TYR A 68 -4.34 8.89 3.58
N LEU A 69 -3.40 9.67 3.08
CA LEU A 69 -1.96 9.39 3.15
C LEU A 69 -1.48 9.35 4.60
N ALA A 70 -1.88 10.32 5.43
CA ALA A 70 -1.56 10.32 6.85
C ALA A 70 -2.10 9.09 7.58
N ALA A 71 -3.35 8.69 7.27
CA ALA A 71 -3.95 7.50 7.85
C ALA A 71 -3.26 6.20 7.36
N LEU A 72 -2.87 6.14 6.08
CA LEU A 72 -2.14 5.02 5.49
C LEU A 72 -0.79 4.82 6.18
N ARG A 73 0.00 5.88 6.31
CA ARG A 73 1.29 5.85 7.01
C ARG A 73 1.13 5.38 8.44
N PHE A 74 0.20 5.98 9.19
CA PHE A 74 -0.07 5.59 10.57
C PHE A 74 -0.47 4.12 10.70
N ALA A 75 -1.30 3.61 9.78
CA ALA A 75 -1.72 2.21 9.80
C ALA A 75 -0.56 1.24 9.51
N LEU A 76 0.37 1.61 8.62
CA LEU A 76 1.59 0.84 8.35
C LEU A 76 2.51 0.78 9.58
N GLU A 77 2.75 1.93 10.21
CA GLU A 77 3.54 2.03 11.45
C GLU A 77 2.92 1.16 12.56
N LEU A 78 1.62 1.27 12.77
CA LEU A 78 0.89 0.47 13.76
C LEU A 78 0.99 -1.04 13.50
N THR A 79 0.96 -1.42 12.23
CA THR A 79 1.07 -2.82 11.80
C THR A 79 2.48 -3.39 12.05
N CYS A 80 3.52 -2.54 12.01
CA CYS A 80 4.88 -2.92 12.39
C CYS A 80 5.00 -3.20 13.90
N GLU A 81 4.39 -2.35 14.72
CA GLU A 81 4.59 -2.35 16.17
C GLU A 81 3.75 -3.39 16.93
N LYS A 82 2.45 -3.53 16.59
CA LYS A 82 1.48 -4.13 17.54
C LYS A 82 0.98 -5.53 17.22
N SER A 83 1.29 -6.10 16.06
CA SER A 83 0.67 -7.37 15.63
C SER A 83 1.59 -8.58 15.81
N ASN A 84 1.16 -9.51 16.67
CA ASN A 84 1.77 -10.83 16.79
C ASN A 84 1.42 -11.76 15.60
N GLU A 85 0.44 -11.38 14.77
CA GLU A 85 -0.07 -12.18 13.64
C GLU A 85 0.79 -11.92 12.38
N LYS A 86 1.81 -12.77 12.16
CA LYS A 86 2.73 -12.64 11.01
C LYS A 86 2.01 -12.65 9.66
N GLU A 87 1.00 -13.51 9.48
CA GLU A 87 0.26 -13.64 8.22
C GLU A 87 -0.64 -12.43 7.93
N GLY A 88 -1.40 -11.98 8.95
CA GLY A 88 -2.22 -10.77 8.85
C GLY A 88 -1.42 -9.53 8.47
N ARG A 89 -0.22 -9.38 9.02
CA ARG A 89 0.70 -8.28 8.69
C ARG A 89 1.09 -8.27 7.20
N ILE A 90 1.33 -9.44 6.62
CA ILE A 90 1.64 -9.56 5.19
C ILE A 90 0.40 -9.23 4.34
N ASN A 91 -0.82 -9.56 4.78
CA ASN A 91 -2.05 -9.16 4.08
C ASN A 91 -2.19 -7.64 4.00
N CYS A 92 -1.90 -6.91 5.08
CA CYS A 92 -1.88 -5.44 5.07
C CYS A 92 -0.87 -4.88 4.06
N LEU A 93 0.33 -5.49 3.98
CA LEU A 93 1.34 -5.09 2.98
C LEU A 93 0.90 -5.37 1.56
N LYS A 94 0.38 -6.57 1.30
CA LYS A 94 -0.14 -6.96 -0.03
C LYS A 94 -1.21 -5.99 -0.49
N MET A 95 -2.22 -5.76 0.35
CA MET A 95 -3.29 -4.81 0.10
C MET A 95 -2.73 -3.41 -0.24
N SER A 96 -1.85 -2.88 0.60
CA SER A 96 -1.28 -1.53 0.41
C SER A 96 -0.48 -1.43 -0.88
N ALA A 97 0.41 -2.39 -1.14
CA ALA A 97 1.21 -2.43 -2.36
C ALA A 97 0.35 -2.58 -3.63
N HIS A 98 -0.70 -3.39 -3.58
CA HIS A 98 -1.65 -3.54 -4.68
C HIS A 98 -2.38 -2.23 -4.99
N VAL A 99 -2.94 -1.57 -3.96
CA VAL A 99 -3.64 -0.28 -4.14
C VAL A 99 -2.70 0.77 -4.72
N ALA A 100 -1.50 0.90 -4.15
CA ALA A 100 -0.53 1.91 -4.58
C ALA A 100 -0.06 1.71 -6.03
N LEU A 101 0.25 0.47 -6.41
CA LEU A 101 0.64 0.17 -7.79
C LEU A 101 -0.52 0.38 -8.76
N ALA A 102 -1.76 0.05 -8.35
CA ALA A 102 -2.95 0.24 -9.18
C ALA A 102 -3.25 1.71 -9.46
N LEU A 103 -3.26 2.53 -8.40
CA LEU A 103 -3.44 3.97 -8.51
C LEU A 103 -2.32 4.60 -9.34
N SER A 104 -1.08 4.13 -9.19
CA SER A 104 0.03 4.63 -10.00
C SER A 104 -0.11 4.31 -11.49
N GLN A 105 -0.84 3.25 -11.87
CA GLN A 105 -1.15 3.01 -13.30
C GLN A 105 -2.16 4.01 -13.85
N GLU A 106 -2.99 4.57 -12.99
CA GLU A 106 -3.99 5.58 -13.30
C GLU A 106 -3.44 7.01 -13.20
N GLY A 107 -2.12 7.16 -12.97
CA GLY A 107 -1.45 8.47 -12.82
C GLY A 107 -1.51 9.05 -11.40
N LEU A 108 -2.02 8.30 -10.43
CA LEU A 108 -2.16 8.70 -9.03
C LEU A 108 -1.00 8.10 -8.22
N HIS A 109 0.12 8.82 -8.18
CA HIS A 109 1.40 8.30 -7.71
C HIS A 109 1.64 8.47 -6.19
N GLU A 110 0.87 9.30 -5.52
CA GLU A 110 1.10 9.71 -4.12
C GLU A 110 1.11 8.52 -3.15
N PRO A 111 0.21 7.53 -3.24
CA PRO A 111 0.25 6.36 -2.36
C PRO A 111 1.50 5.50 -2.61
N LEU A 112 1.95 5.37 -3.85
CA LEU A 112 3.16 4.62 -4.18
C LEU A 112 4.41 5.30 -3.64
N GLN A 113 4.50 6.62 -3.80
CA GLN A 113 5.57 7.41 -3.22
C GLN A 113 5.63 7.24 -1.70
N LEU A 114 4.48 7.33 -1.01
CA LEU A 114 4.39 7.13 0.44
C LEU A 114 4.94 5.76 0.88
N LEU A 115 4.62 4.68 0.15
CA LEU A 115 5.13 3.35 0.51
C LEU A 115 6.64 3.22 0.32
N VAL A 116 7.21 3.87 -0.70
CA VAL A 116 8.66 3.88 -0.91
C VAL A 116 9.34 4.72 0.16
N ASP A 117 8.83 5.91 0.45
CA ASP A 117 9.35 6.79 1.50
C ASP A 117 9.30 6.11 2.87
N PHE A 118 8.19 5.44 3.18
CA PHE A 118 8.07 4.61 4.38
C PHE A 118 9.16 3.53 4.43
N CYS A 119 9.46 2.86 3.31
CA CYS A 119 10.54 1.88 3.26
C CYS A 119 11.90 2.54 3.53
N VAL A 120 12.17 3.71 2.94
CA VAL A 120 13.42 4.45 3.15
C VAL A 120 13.58 4.84 4.61
N ASP A 121 12.56 5.48 5.19
CA ASP A 121 12.57 5.98 6.58
C ASP A 121 12.78 4.85 7.59
N MET A 122 12.09 3.73 7.38
CA MET A 122 11.99 2.67 8.40
C MET A 122 13.08 1.61 8.26
N ASN A 123 13.84 1.58 7.15
CA ASN A 123 14.83 0.52 6.90
C ASN A 123 15.96 0.50 7.93
N ASP A 124 16.32 1.66 8.49
CA ASP A 124 17.50 1.83 9.36
C ASP A 124 17.18 1.77 10.86
N LEU A 125 15.93 1.50 11.22
CA LEU A 125 15.53 1.35 12.62
C LEU A 125 16.18 0.11 13.26
N CYS A 126 16.62 0.25 14.50
CA CYS A 126 17.24 -0.84 15.27
C CYS A 126 16.29 -2.04 15.52
N VAL A 127 14.97 -1.84 15.33
CA VAL A 127 13.95 -2.87 15.54
C VAL A 127 13.93 -3.86 14.37
N THR A 128 14.42 -5.08 14.61
CA THR A 128 14.51 -6.16 13.61
C THR A 128 13.18 -6.50 12.94
N VAL A 129 12.07 -6.48 13.69
CA VAL A 129 10.73 -6.76 13.17
C VAL A 129 10.33 -5.72 12.12
N THR A 130 10.57 -4.44 12.41
CA THR A 130 10.29 -3.33 11.49
C THR A 130 11.13 -3.44 10.22
N ARG A 131 12.44 -3.71 10.34
CA ARG A 131 13.31 -3.95 9.17
C ARG A 131 12.84 -5.11 8.31
N SER A 132 12.42 -6.21 8.93
CA SER A 132 11.87 -7.37 8.21
C SER A 132 10.58 -7.00 7.46
N TYR A 133 9.75 -6.16 8.05
CA TYR A 133 8.50 -5.68 7.45
C TYR A 133 8.76 -4.75 6.26
N VAL A 134 9.73 -3.84 6.38
CA VAL A 134 10.20 -2.98 5.30
C VAL A 134 10.74 -3.80 4.13
N CYS A 135 11.58 -4.80 4.40
CA CYS A 135 12.08 -5.70 3.36
C CYS A 135 10.95 -6.46 2.67
N ALA A 136 9.95 -6.92 3.42
CA ALA A 136 8.80 -7.60 2.85
C ALA A 136 7.98 -6.67 1.93
N LEU A 137 7.76 -5.41 2.34
CA LEU A 137 7.06 -4.42 1.52
C LEU A 137 7.85 -4.07 0.25
N ALA A 138 9.16 -3.82 0.37
CA ALA A 138 10.03 -3.54 -0.77
C ALA A 138 10.03 -4.70 -1.77
N GLY A 139 10.13 -5.94 -1.29
CA GLY A 139 10.04 -7.15 -2.12
C GLY A 139 8.67 -7.29 -2.80
N LEU A 140 7.57 -7.01 -2.09
CA LEU A 140 6.21 -7.01 -2.64
C LEU A 140 6.06 -6.00 -3.78
N LEU A 141 6.50 -4.76 -3.57
CA LEU A 141 6.42 -3.69 -4.57
C LEU A 141 7.19 -4.07 -5.85
N LEU A 142 8.41 -4.58 -5.72
CA LEU A 142 9.23 -4.99 -6.87
C LEU A 142 8.61 -6.17 -7.63
N ASN A 143 8.15 -7.20 -6.90
CA ASN A 143 7.55 -8.40 -7.51
C ASN A 143 6.23 -8.09 -8.21
N LEU A 144 5.34 -7.35 -7.54
CA LEU A 144 4.07 -6.93 -8.13
C LEU A 144 4.29 -6.05 -9.35
N ASN A 145 5.22 -5.09 -9.28
CA ASN A 145 5.55 -4.27 -10.43
C ASN A 145 6.02 -5.10 -11.63
N LYS A 146 6.87 -6.12 -11.40
CA LYS A 146 7.31 -7.03 -12.47
C LYS A 146 6.13 -7.79 -13.07
N LEU A 147 5.26 -8.36 -12.24
CA LEU A 147 4.07 -9.11 -12.68
C LEU A 147 3.13 -8.24 -13.51
N ILE A 148 2.85 -7.03 -13.03
CA ILE A 148 1.99 -6.05 -13.71
C ILE A 148 2.62 -5.62 -15.04
N SER A 149 3.92 -5.28 -15.03
CA SER A 149 4.65 -4.87 -16.25
C SER A 149 4.65 -5.94 -17.33
N ASN A 150 4.88 -7.21 -16.93
CA ASN A 150 4.88 -8.34 -17.85
C ASN A 150 3.49 -8.53 -18.50
N ARG A 151 2.42 -8.51 -17.69
CA ARG A 151 1.06 -8.64 -18.20
C ARG A 151 0.64 -7.51 -19.12
N LEU A 152 0.99 -6.27 -18.77
CA LEU A 152 0.71 -5.13 -19.65
C LEU A 152 1.46 -5.23 -20.98
N ARG A 153 2.69 -5.76 -20.98
CA ARG A 153 3.44 -6.03 -22.21
C ARG A 153 2.81 -7.12 -23.05
N GLU A 154 2.28 -8.18 -22.43
CA GLU A 154 1.53 -9.23 -23.13
C GLU A 154 0.25 -8.67 -23.78
N GLN A 155 -0.46 -7.79 -23.08
CA GLN A 155 -1.68 -7.16 -23.59
C GLN A 155 -1.40 -6.10 -24.66
N ASN A 156 -0.29 -5.36 -24.54
CA ASN A 156 0.09 -4.28 -25.47
C ASN A 156 1.59 -4.33 -25.78
N PRO A 157 2.03 -5.18 -26.73
CA PRO A 157 3.45 -5.39 -27.04
C PRO A 157 4.20 -4.15 -27.50
N GLN A 158 3.50 -3.16 -28.07
CA GLN A 158 4.10 -1.91 -28.55
C GLN A 158 4.34 -0.86 -27.45
N LYS A 159 3.76 -1.03 -26.26
CA LYS A 159 3.92 -0.08 -25.17
C LYS A 159 5.17 -0.43 -24.36
N THR A 160 6.21 0.41 -24.48
CA THR A 160 7.52 0.18 -23.87
C THR A 160 7.60 0.63 -22.41
N ASN A 161 6.79 1.61 -22.01
CA ASN A 161 6.69 2.13 -20.63
C ASN A 161 5.37 1.69 -19.97
N CYS A 162 5.36 0.47 -19.44
CA CYS A 162 4.21 -0.10 -18.72
C CYS A 162 4.42 -0.25 -17.21
N SER A 163 5.58 0.14 -16.68
CA SER A 163 5.95 -0.09 -15.28
C SER A 163 5.34 0.96 -14.36
N PRO A 164 4.49 0.57 -13.38
CA PRO A 164 4.00 1.52 -12.36
C PRO A 164 5.12 2.16 -11.54
N LEU A 165 6.18 1.41 -11.20
CA LEU A 165 7.37 1.94 -10.54
C LEU A 165 8.32 2.56 -11.55
N SER A 166 8.78 3.77 -11.25
CA SER A 166 9.88 4.43 -11.99
C SER A 166 11.22 3.69 -11.80
N LYS A 167 12.24 4.08 -12.57
CA LYS A 167 13.59 3.49 -12.43
C LYS A 167 14.25 3.90 -11.10
N GLU A 168 14.01 5.13 -10.66
CA GLU A 168 14.54 5.72 -9.44
C GLU A 168 13.99 5.01 -8.20
N LEU A 169 12.66 4.82 -8.15
CA LEU A 169 12.01 4.11 -7.05
C LEU A 169 12.45 2.64 -6.98
N ARG A 170 12.57 1.96 -8.13
CA ARG A 170 13.10 0.59 -8.18
C ARG A 170 14.52 0.52 -7.62
N THR A 171 15.40 1.42 -8.05
CA THR A 171 16.78 1.47 -7.57
C THR A 171 16.83 1.66 -6.05
N SER A 172 15.98 2.55 -5.52
CA SER A 172 15.88 2.79 -4.06
C SER A 172 15.45 1.54 -3.29
N LEU A 173 14.41 0.85 -3.77
CA LEU A 173 13.93 -0.40 -3.15
C LEU A 173 14.97 -1.53 -3.25
N PHE A 174 15.70 -1.65 -4.37
CA PHE A 174 16.79 -2.60 -4.50
C PHE A 174 17.93 -2.30 -3.52
N ALA A 175 18.32 -1.03 -3.37
CA ALA A 175 19.37 -0.65 -2.43
C ALA A 175 19.02 -1.03 -0.99
N ILE A 176 17.76 -0.87 -0.57
CA ILE A 176 17.27 -1.32 0.75
C ILE A 176 17.47 -2.82 0.91
N LEU A 177 17.01 -3.63 -0.06
CA LEU A 177 17.15 -5.08 0.00
C LEU A 177 18.62 -5.53 -0.01
N SER A 178 19.47 -4.89 -0.81
CA SER A 178 20.90 -5.17 -0.88
C SER A 178 21.62 -4.84 0.43
N LYS A 179 21.33 -3.70 1.05
CA LYS A 179 21.87 -3.32 2.37
C LYS A 179 21.55 -4.37 3.43
N ARG A 180 20.35 -4.94 3.38
CA ARG A 180 19.83 -5.90 4.37
C ARG A 180 20.23 -7.35 4.09
N LEU A 181 20.84 -7.65 2.94
CA LEU A 181 21.45 -8.95 2.67
C LEU A 181 22.57 -9.27 3.68
N LEU A 182 23.20 -8.24 4.24
CA LEU A 182 24.29 -8.32 5.22
C LEU A 182 23.79 -8.32 6.68
N ASP A 183 22.48 -8.25 6.93
CA ASP A 183 21.96 -8.31 8.29
C ASP A 183 22.22 -9.72 8.88
N VAL A 184 22.96 -9.76 10.01
CA VAL A 184 23.36 -10.97 10.76
C VAL A 184 22.17 -11.78 11.29
N VAL A 185 20.94 -11.26 11.19
CA VAL A 185 19.74 -11.91 11.68
C VAL A 185 19.39 -13.08 10.76
N SER A 186 19.76 -14.27 11.22
CA SER A 186 19.45 -15.59 10.66
C SER A 186 17.94 -15.94 10.73
N LEU A 187 17.08 -15.05 10.22
CA LEU A 187 15.72 -15.33 9.78
C LEU A 187 15.70 -15.68 8.27
N PHE A 188 16.86 -15.86 7.65
CA PHE A 188 17.04 -16.14 6.22
C PHE A 188 16.45 -17.49 5.75
N THR A 189 16.17 -18.43 6.64
CA THR A 189 15.34 -19.61 6.33
C THR A 189 13.89 -19.21 6.01
N GLY A 190 13.44 -18.07 6.53
CA GLY A 190 12.19 -17.39 6.22
C GLY A 190 12.27 -16.46 5.01
N PHE A 191 13.42 -15.87 4.66
CA PHE A 191 13.54 -14.97 3.50
C PHE A 191 13.44 -15.73 2.18
N SER A 192 14.08 -16.91 2.08
CA SER A 192 13.88 -17.85 0.97
C SER A 192 12.44 -18.36 0.91
N ARG A 193 11.79 -18.54 2.07
CA ARG A 193 10.36 -18.89 2.15
C ARG A 193 9.42 -17.73 1.83
N ILE A 194 9.71 -16.48 2.20
CA ILE A 194 8.91 -15.30 1.86
C ILE A 194 9.04 -15.01 0.38
N VAL A 195 10.23 -15.14 -0.21
CA VAL A 195 10.43 -15.12 -1.66
C VAL A 195 9.69 -16.28 -2.34
N LYS A 196 9.66 -17.50 -1.75
CA LYS A 196 8.82 -18.62 -2.23
C LYS A 196 7.31 -18.43 -2.02
N TYR A 197 6.86 -17.77 -0.94
CA TYR A 197 5.46 -17.47 -0.65
C TYR A 197 4.96 -16.27 -1.48
N LEU A 198 5.87 -15.38 -1.89
CA LEU A 198 5.67 -14.34 -2.89
C LEU A 198 5.64 -14.93 -4.32
N TYR A 199 6.13 -16.16 -4.48
CA TYR A 199 6.03 -16.98 -5.69
C TYR A 199 4.72 -17.76 -5.80
N VAL A 200 3.67 -17.39 -5.05
CA VAL A 200 2.33 -17.87 -5.36
C VAL A 200 1.71 -16.94 -6.40
N GLU A 201 2.10 -17.18 -7.66
CA GLU A 201 1.57 -16.49 -8.84
C GLU A 201 0.03 -16.49 -8.87
N ASN A 202 -0.62 -17.49 -8.28
CA ASN A 202 -2.08 -17.61 -8.26
C ASN A 202 -2.81 -16.56 -7.41
N HIS A 203 -2.27 -16.15 -6.25
CA HIS A 203 -2.94 -15.16 -5.40
C HIS A 203 -2.76 -13.73 -5.94
N LEU A 204 -1.57 -13.41 -6.43
CA LEU A 204 -1.27 -12.10 -7.01
C LEU A 204 -1.97 -11.92 -8.37
N ALA A 205 -2.11 -13.00 -9.15
CA ALA A 205 -2.89 -13.02 -10.38
C ALA A 205 -4.37 -12.71 -10.17
N MET A 206 -4.96 -13.25 -9.09
CA MET A 206 -6.37 -13.06 -8.74
C MET A 206 -6.62 -11.63 -8.23
N LEU A 207 -5.81 -11.13 -7.30
CA LEU A 207 -5.86 -9.73 -6.82
C LEU A 207 -5.75 -8.73 -7.98
N PHE A 208 -4.92 -9.02 -8.98
CA PHE A 208 -4.83 -8.21 -10.19
C PHE A 208 -6.13 -8.24 -11.01
N ARG A 209 -6.69 -9.41 -11.33
CA ARG A 209 -7.94 -9.49 -12.13
C ARG A 209 -9.08 -8.68 -11.50
N TYR A 210 -9.19 -8.65 -10.18
CA TYR A 210 -10.28 -7.93 -9.50
C TYR A 210 -10.05 -6.43 -9.31
N THR A 211 -8.81 -5.94 -9.42
CA THR A 211 -8.48 -4.52 -9.17
C THR A 211 -8.32 -3.70 -10.46
N TYR A 212 -8.08 -4.39 -11.58
CA TYR A 212 -7.80 -3.82 -12.90
C TYR A 212 -8.82 -4.24 -13.98
N SER A 213 -9.93 -4.87 -13.59
CA SER A 213 -11.14 -5.01 -14.44
C SER A 213 -12.16 -3.96 -14.03
#